data_AF-W2G9G7-F1
#
_entry.id   AF-W2G9G7-F1
#
_cell.length_a   1.000
_cell.length_b   1.000
_cell.length_c   1.000
_cell.angle_alpha   90.00
_cell.angle_beta   90.00
_cell.angle_gamma   90.00
#
_symmetry.space_group_name_H-M   'P 1'
#
loop_
_entity.id
_entity.type
_entity.pdbx_description
1 polymer ?
#
loop_
_entity_poly.entity_id
_entity_poly.type
_entity_poly.pdbx_seq_one_letter_code
_entity_poly.pdbx_strand_id
1 'polypeptide(L)'
;MKLLSTALAVFTLLAATTEGSPMLRQAAEGKKNKTPKPEVQQEDPVQQDPVQQTSPVTSGKGCNLTGTYKKGTDISSCSQITVNSLTVPAGVTLDLSKAKKGAIIEFLGTTTFGTQKWAGPLVLVGGTDLTVK
;
A
#
# COMPACT_ATOMS: atom_id res chain seq x y z
N MET A 1 -22.75 7.91 -52.57
CA MET A 1 -24.14 8.00 -52.06
C MET A 1 -24.21 7.32 -50.71
N LYS A 2 -24.86 7.99 -49.74
CA LYS A 2 -25.59 7.46 -48.55
C LYS A 2 -24.72 6.74 -47.50
N LEU A 3 -24.28 7.40 -46.42
CA LEU A 3 -25.03 7.83 -45.19
C LEU A 3 -25.62 6.66 -44.41
N LEU A 4 -25.40 6.66 -43.08
CA LEU A 4 -26.32 6.41 -41.95
C LEU A 4 -25.45 6.22 -40.68
N SER A 5 -25.19 7.22 -39.82
CA SER A 5 -26.01 7.92 -38.81
C SER A 5 -26.54 7.08 -37.62
N THR A 6 -25.98 7.41 -36.44
CA THR A 6 -26.59 7.61 -35.09
C THR A 6 -27.29 6.47 -34.34
N ALA A 7 -26.89 6.28 -33.07
CA ALA A 7 -27.79 6.50 -31.92
C ALA A 7 -26.99 6.59 -30.59
N LEU A 8 -27.08 7.75 -29.91
CA LEU A 8 -26.82 7.90 -28.47
C LEU A 8 -28.04 7.34 -27.72
N ALA A 9 -27.82 6.61 -26.63
CA ALA A 9 -28.83 6.38 -25.60
C ALA A 9 -28.42 7.09 -24.32
N VAL A 10 -29.21 8.09 -23.95
CA VAL A 10 -29.22 8.81 -22.67
C VAL A 10 -30.51 8.42 -21.95
N PHE A 11 -30.59 8.65 -20.63
CA PHE A 11 -31.73 8.56 -19.68
C PHE A 11 -31.69 7.28 -18.79
N THR A 12 -31.83 7.30 -17.45
CA THR A 12 -32.27 8.33 -16.48
C THR A 12 -31.99 7.94 -15.02
N LEU A 13 -31.87 8.97 -14.17
CA LEU A 13 -32.42 9.24 -12.80
C LEU A 13 -33.11 8.05 -12.06
N LEU A 14 -33.09 7.88 -10.72
CA LEU A 14 -33.05 8.76 -9.54
C LEU A 14 -32.98 7.87 -8.28
N ALA A 15 -32.41 8.33 -7.16
CA ALA A 15 -33.02 8.20 -5.81
C ALA A 15 -32.13 8.84 -4.74
N ALA A 16 -32.64 9.91 -4.13
CA ALA A 16 -32.15 10.50 -2.90
C ALA A 16 -32.72 9.75 -1.69
N THR A 17 -31.93 9.59 -0.62
CA THR A 17 -32.47 9.39 0.73
C THR A 17 -31.80 10.38 1.67
N THR A 18 -32.61 11.31 2.15
CA THR A 18 -32.30 12.33 3.13
C THR A 18 -32.33 11.77 4.56
N GLU A 19 -31.65 12.51 5.43
CA GLU A 19 -31.51 12.43 6.89
C GLU A 19 -32.68 11.89 7.74
N GLY A 20 -32.31 11.30 8.90
CA GLY A 20 -33.20 11.18 10.06
C GLY A 20 -32.67 10.35 11.26
N SER A 21 -31.76 10.93 12.07
CA SER A 21 -31.60 10.91 13.56
C SER A 21 -31.71 9.60 14.41
N PRO A 22 -31.20 9.50 15.68
CA PRO A 22 -30.68 10.55 16.59
C PRO A 22 -29.30 10.23 17.25
N MET A 23 -28.57 11.24 17.69
CA MET A 23 -27.49 11.09 18.68
C MET A 23 -27.75 12.04 19.85
N LEU A 24 -28.39 11.52 20.90
CA LEU A 24 -28.30 12.10 22.22
C LEU A 24 -26.91 11.76 22.79
N ARG A 25 -26.11 12.79 23.05
CA ARG A 25 -25.01 12.66 24.01
C ARG A 25 -24.88 13.96 24.80
N GLN A 26 -25.49 13.94 25.97
CA GLN A 26 -25.21 14.86 27.07
C GLN A 26 -23.72 14.81 27.40
N ALA A 27 -23.06 15.97 27.39
CA ALA A 27 -21.89 16.24 28.19
C ALA A 27 -22.15 17.55 28.93
N ALA A 28 -22.55 17.43 30.20
CA ALA A 28 -22.65 18.54 31.12
C ALA A 28 -21.26 18.81 31.72
N GLU A 29 -20.79 20.03 31.45
CA GLU A 29 -19.93 20.94 32.21
C GLU A 29 -18.94 20.41 33.27
N GLY A 30 -17.68 20.80 33.08
CA GLY A 30 -16.63 20.88 34.10
C GLY A 30 -15.68 22.06 33.87
N LYS A 31 -16.04 23.22 34.45
CA LYS A 31 -15.26 24.43 34.85
C LYS A 31 -13.79 24.64 34.40
N LYS A 32 -13.58 25.83 33.80
CA LYS A 32 -12.55 26.89 34.03
C LYS A 32 -11.15 26.51 34.59
N ASN A 33 -10.07 26.81 33.85
CA ASN A 33 -9.17 27.99 34.02
C ASN A 33 -7.79 27.87 33.29
N LYS A 34 -7.46 28.91 32.51
CA LYS A 34 -6.18 29.68 32.40
C LYS A 34 -4.81 29.00 32.02
N THR A 35 -4.40 29.19 30.74
CA THR A 35 -3.08 29.66 30.17
C THR A 35 -1.75 28.92 30.52
N PRO A 36 -0.66 28.86 29.67
CA PRO A 36 -0.45 28.87 28.21
C PRO A 36 0.30 27.62 27.62
N LYS A 37 0.40 27.57 26.28
CA LYS A 37 1.25 26.76 25.33
C LYS A 37 2.56 26.13 25.91
N PRO A 38 2.88 24.86 25.60
CA PRO A 38 3.66 24.51 24.40
C PRO A 38 3.12 23.32 23.57
N GLU A 39 2.84 23.62 22.31
CA GLU A 39 3.07 22.84 21.09
C GLU A 39 3.59 21.40 21.24
N VAL A 40 2.69 20.41 21.10
CA VAL A 40 2.96 19.15 20.40
C VAL A 40 1.68 18.74 19.68
N GLN A 41 1.80 18.45 18.38
CA GLN A 41 0.73 18.21 17.44
C GLN A 41 0.00 16.88 17.69
N GLN A 42 -1.32 16.96 17.69
CA GLN A 42 -2.31 15.91 17.44
C GLN A 42 -2.24 15.56 15.93
N GLU A 43 -2.43 14.31 15.46
CA GLU A 43 -3.74 13.72 15.17
C GLU A 43 -3.68 12.18 14.96
N ASP A 44 -4.66 11.51 15.58
CA ASP A 44 -5.23 10.16 15.32
C ASP A 44 -5.80 9.99 13.88
N PRO A 45 -6.33 8.81 13.41
CA PRO A 45 -6.36 7.45 14.00
C PRO A 45 -5.92 6.32 13.03
N VAL A 46 -5.65 5.15 13.59
CA VAL A 46 -5.44 3.87 12.87
C VAL A 46 -6.74 3.41 12.20
N GLN A 47 -6.82 3.50 10.87
CA GLN A 47 -7.84 2.81 10.07
C GLN A 47 -7.31 1.45 9.60
N GLN A 48 -7.91 0.38 10.13
CA GLN A 48 -7.69 -1.00 9.69
C GLN A 48 -8.50 -1.28 8.42
N ASP A 49 -7.91 -1.03 7.27
CA ASP A 49 -8.32 -1.63 5.99
C ASP A 49 -7.52 -2.94 5.75
N PRO A 50 -7.99 -3.86 4.88
CA PRO A 50 -7.25 -5.08 4.57
C PRO A 50 -5.85 -4.73 4.04
N VAL A 51 -4.81 -5.16 4.74
CA VAL A 51 -3.38 -4.89 4.47
C VAL A 51 -2.97 -5.27 3.05
N GLN A 52 -3.18 -4.37 2.10
CA GLN A 52 -2.63 -4.43 0.76
C GLN A 52 -1.29 -3.71 0.73
N GLN A 53 -0.29 -4.33 0.08
CA GLN A 53 1.09 -3.86 -0.01
C GLN A 53 1.18 -2.35 -0.26
N THR A 54 1.74 -1.64 0.71
CA THR A 54 1.97 -0.20 0.65
C THR A 54 3.34 0.06 0.05
N SER A 55 3.40 0.73 -1.09
CA SER A 55 4.65 1.26 -1.64
C SER A 55 5.16 2.42 -0.77
N PRO A 56 6.49 2.64 -0.68
CA PRO A 56 7.08 3.52 0.32
C PRO A 56 6.87 5.01 0.05
N VAL A 57 6.62 5.75 1.13
CA VAL A 57 6.66 7.23 1.21
C VAL A 57 8.10 7.70 0.96
N THR A 58 8.27 8.63 0.01
CA THR A 58 9.59 9.12 -0.40
C THR A 58 10.09 10.21 0.53
N SER A 59 11.25 9.99 1.14
CA SER A 59 12.36 10.96 1.15
C SER A 59 13.69 10.24 1.44
N GLY A 60 14.22 9.57 0.41
CA GLY A 60 15.63 9.15 0.27
C GLY A 60 16.08 7.89 1.02
N LYS A 61 16.04 6.65 0.50
CA LYS A 61 15.42 6.02 -0.68
C LYS A 61 15.38 4.50 -0.40
N GLY A 62 14.86 4.14 0.78
CA GLY A 62 14.64 2.76 1.20
C GLY A 62 13.22 2.29 0.84
N CYS A 63 13.08 1.04 0.44
CA CYS A 63 11.81 0.43 0.07
C CYS A 63 11.53 -0.73 1.01
N ASN A 64 10.38 -0.69 1.67
CA ASN A 64 9.96 -1.74 2.59
C ASN A 64 8.86 -2.58 1.92
N LEU A 65 9.16 -3.85 1.65
CA LEU A 65 8.24 -4.82 1.08
C LEU A 65 7.66 -5.65 2.23
N THR A 66 6.37 -5.44 2.54
CA THR A 66 5.65 -6.17 3.59
C THR A 66 4.27 -6.63 3.13
N GLY A 67 3.65 -7.54 3.89
CA GLY A 67 2.30 -8.02 3.60
C GLY A 67 2.28 -8.97 2.39
N THR A 68 1.33 -8.80 1.47
CA THR A 68 1.22 -9.67 0.29
C THR A 68 1.96 -9.09 -0.91
N TYR A 69 2.92 -9.82 -1.47
CA TYR A 69 3.69 -9.37 -2.63
C TYR A 69 2.81 -9.14 -3.87
N LYS A 70 2.94 -7.96 -4.48
CA LYS A 70 2.35 -7.59 -5.75
C LYS A 70 3.39 -7.77 -6.85
N LYS A 71 3.11 -8.68 -7.78
CA LYS A 71 3.96 -8.89 -8.97
C LYS A 71 4.15 -7.57 -9.71
N GLY A 72 5.38 -7.27 -10.11
CA GLY A 72 5.73 -6.04 -10.84
C GLY A 72 5.94 -4.82 -9.95
N THR A 73 6.08 -5.00 -8.63
CA THR A 73 6.49 -3.92 -7.71
C THR A 73 7.78 -3.27 -8.21
N ASP A 74 7.76 -1.95 -8.41
CA ASP A 74 8.94 -1.21 -8.88
C ASP A 74 9.88 -0.88 -7.72
N ILE A 75 11.07 -1.46 -7.78
CA ILE A 75 12.17 -1.24 -6.82
C ILE A 75 13.37 -0.54 -7.46
N SER A 76 13.25 -0.11 -8.72
CA SER A 76 14.38 0.41 -9.52
C SER A 76 15.03 1.66 -8.96
N SER A 77 14.28 2.42 -8.17
CA SER A 77 14.78 3.64 -7.55
C SER A 77 15.39 3.40 -6.16
N CYS A 78 15.15 2.23 -5.54
CA CYS A 78 15.50 1.90 -4.16
C CYS A 78 16.99 1.57 -4.01
N SER A 79 17.69 2.28 -3.14
CA SER A 79 19.07 1.93 -2.76
C SER A 79 19.12 0.97 -1.57
N GLN A 80 18.08 0.96 -0.74
CA GLN A 80 17.88 -0.04 0.31
C GLN A 80 16.54 -0.73 0.06
N ILE A 81 16.49 -2.06 0.13
CA ILE A 81 15.27 -2.85 0.00
C ILE A 81 15.18 -3.75 1.21
N THR A 82 14.20 -3.50 2.08
CA THR A 82 13.91 -4.36 3.22
C THR A 82 12.72 -5.23 2.85
N VAL A 83 12.89 -6.55 2.91
CA VAL A 83 11.81 -7.53 2.75
C VAL A 83 11.43 -8.01 4.13
N ASN A 84 10.30 -7.56 4.68
CA ASN A 84 9.90 -7.89 6.05
C ASN A 84 8.55 -8.59 6.08
N SER A 85 8.53 -9.83 6.58
CA SER A 85 7.29 -10.60 6.82
C SER A 85 6.38 -10.62 5.60
N LEU A 86 6.96 -10.94 4.44
CA LEU A 86 6.31 -10.88 3.14
C LEU A 86 5.72 -12.23 2.74
N THR A 87 4.49 -12.24 2.25
CA THR A 87 3.81 -13.41 1.68
C THR A 87 3.76 -13.27 0.18
N VAL A 88 4.45 -14.15 -0.53
CA VAL A 88 4.46 -14.21 -1.98
C VAL A 88 3.35 -15.16 -2.45
N PRO A 89 2.42 -14.74 -3.33
CA PRO A 89 1.37 -15.62 -3.82
C PRO A 89 1.90 -16.87 -4.54
N ALA A 90 1.07 -17.92 -4.63
CA ALA A 90 1.42 -19.15 -5.33
C ALA A 90 1.69 -18.90 -6.82
N GLY A 91 2.74 -19.51 -7.38
CA GLY A 91 3.12 -19.34 -8.78
C GLY A 91 3.70 -17.96 -9.13
N VAL A 92 4.04 -17.15 -8.12
CA VAL A 92 4.67 -15.83 -8.31
C VAL A 92 6.11 -15.86 -7.83
N THR A 93 7.00 -15.25 -8.61
CA THR A 93 8.38 -14.99 -8.23
C THR A 93 8.46 -13.67 -7.47
N LEU A 94 9.15 -13.65 -6.33
CA LEU A 94 9.65 -12.42 -5.73
C LEU A 94 10.79 -11.89 -6.61
N ASP A 95 10.48 -10.92 -7.47
CA ASP A 95 11.44 -10.36 -8.42
C ASP A 95 12.13 -9.13 -7.82
N LEU A 96 13.42 -9.31 -7.52
CA LEU A 96 14.34 -8.27 -7.05
C LEU A 96 15.40 -7.92 -8.11
N SER A 97 15.23 -8.39 -9.35
CA SER A 97 16.24 -8.25 -10.42
C SER A 97 16.42 -6.83 -10.92
N LYS A 98 15.49 -5.95 -10.59
CA LYS A 98 15.47 -4.54 -11.00
C LYS A 98 16.00 -3.62 -9.90
N ALA A 99 16.59 -4.16 -8.84
CA ALA A 99 17.19 -3.35 -7.79
C ALA A 99 18.23 -2.37 -8.38
N LYS A 100 18.31 -1.17 -7.80
CA LYS A 100 19.29 -0.16 -8.23
C LYS A 100 20.72 -0.73 -8.10
N LYS A 101 21.62 -0.31 -8.99
CA LYS A 101 23.06 -0.62 -8.84
C LYS A 101 23.56 -0.18 -7.46
N GLY A 102 24.30 -1.05 -6.77
CA GLY A 102 24.81 -0.74 -5.43
C GLY A 102 23.77 -0.94 -4.31
N ALA A 103 22.59 -1.48 -4.61
CA ALA A 103 21.54 -1.62 -3.61
C ALA A 103 21.84 -2.71 -2.57
N ILE A 104 21.39 -2.47 -1.34
CA ILE A 104 21.38 -3.47 -0.28
C ILE A 104 19.97 -4.02 -0.15
N ILE A 105 19.85 -5.35 -0.19
CA ILE A 105 18.63 -6.10 0.03
C ILE A 105 18.76 -6.81 1.37
N GLU A 106 17.81 -6.62 2.26
CA GLU A 106 17.82 -7.20 3.61
C GLU A 106 16.50 -7.95 3.86
N PHE A 107 16.60 -9.25 4.14
CA PHE A 107 15.44 -10.06 4.50
C PHE A 107 15.28 -10.08 6.03
N LEU A 108 14.14 -9.56 6.50
CA LEU A 108 13.76 -9.56 7.90
C LEU A 108 12.54 -10.46 8.13
N GLY A 109 12.53 -11.15 9.28
CA GLY A 109 11.43 -12.04 9.64
C GLY A 109 11.34 -13.26 8.72
N THR A 110 10.11 -13.67 8.37
CA THR A 110 9.86 -14.85 7.53
C THR A 110 9.15 -14.44 6.24
N THR A 111 9.77 -14.75 5.10
CA THR A 111 9.10 -14.66 3.80
C THR A 111 8.48 -16.01 3.47
N THR A 112 7.18 -16.02 3.14
CA THR A 112 6.45 -17.26 2.80
C THR A 112 6.01 -17.27 1.35
N PHE A 113 5.80 -18.46 0.80
CA PHE A 113 5.37 -18.65 -0.59
C PHE A 113 4.11 -19.52 -0.61
N GLY A 114 3.12 -19.09 -1.39
CA GLY A 114 1.94 -19.89 -1.68
C GLY A 114 2.34 -21.19 -2.37
N THR A 115 1.69 -22.30 -2.00
CA THR A 115 2.04 -23.63 -2.51
C THR A 115 1.38 -23.90 -3.86
N GLN A 116 2.18 -24.19 -4.88
CA GLN A 116 1.72 -24.66 -6.19
C GLN A 116 2.86 -25.44 -6.87
N LYS A 117 2.52 -26.46 -7.67
CA LYS A 117 3.49 -27.11 -8.57
C LYS A 117 3.73 -26.18 -9.77
N TRP A 118 4.95 -25.71 -9.93
CA TRP A 118 5.34 -24.83 -11.03
C TRP A 118 6.86 -24.90 -11.26
N ALA A 119 7.33 -24.33 -12.38
CA ALA A 119 8.74 -24.37 -12.75
C ALA A 119 9.64 -23.46 -11.89
N GLY A 120 9.06 -22.50 -11.17
CA GLY A 120 9.83 -21.49 -10.44
C GLY A 120 10.38 -20.37 -11.35
N PRO A 121 11.28 -19.53 -10.80
CA PRO A 121 11.87 -19.58 -9.46
C PRO A 121 11.00 -18.92 -8.37
N LEU A 122 11.22 -19.27 -7.10
CA LEU A 122 10.57 -18.58 -5.96
C LEU A 122 11.08 -17.13 -5.81
N VAL A 123 12.40 -16.94 -5.89
CA VAL A 123 13.05 -15.63 -5.75
C VAL A 123 13.99 -15.43 -6.92
N LEU A 124 13.97 -14.24 -7.53
CA LEU A 124 14.92 -13.81 -8.55
C LEU A 124 15.68 -12.60 -8.05
N VAL A 125 16.97 -12.76 -7.81
CA VAL A 125 17.89 -11.66 -7.46
C VAL A 125 18.86 -11.47 -8.61
N GLY A 126 19.00 -10.23 -9.07
CA GLY A 126 19.88 -9.89 -10.18
C GLY A 126 20.13 -8.38 -10.23
N GLY A 127 21.28 -7.99 -10.78
CA GLY A 127 21.71 -6.59 -10.83
C GLY A 127 23.23 -6.48 -10.72
N THR A 128 23.72 -5.25 -10.54
CA THR A 128 25.15 -4.94 -10.44
C THR A 128 25.47 -4.38 -9.06
N ASP A 129 26.57 -4.86 -8.47
CA ASP A 129 27.06 -4.43 -7.15
C ASP A 129 26.00 -4.55 -6.04
N LEU A 130 25.26 -5.66 -6.03
CA LEU A 130 24.24 -5.91 -5.01
C LEU A 130 24.85 -6.52 -3.75
N THR A 131 24.32 -6.11 -2.60
CA THR A 131 24.57 -6.78 -1.32
C THR A 131 23.27 -7.38 -0.82
N VAL A 132 23.26 -8.68 -0.52
CA VAL A 132 22.11 -9.38 0.07
C VAL A 132 22.48 -9.83 1.48
N LYS A 133 21.59 -9.57 2.44
CA LYS A 133 21.75 -9.90 3.87
C LYS A 133 20.57 -10.72 4.37
#